data_AF-A0A286XDT0-F1
#
_entry.id   AF-A0A286XDT0-F1
#
_cell.length_a   1.000
_cell.length_b   1.000
_cell.length_c   1.000
_cell.angle_alpha   90.00
_cell.angle_beta   90.00
_cell.angle_gamma   90.00
#
_symmetry.space_group_name_H-M   'P 1'
#
loop_
_entity.id
_entity.type
_entity.pdbx_description
1 polymer ?
#
loop_
_entity_poly.entity_id
_entity_poly.type
_entity_poly.pdbx_seq_one_letter_code
_entity_poly.pdbx_strand_id
1 'polypeptide(L)'
;MELTELLLVVLLLLTARLTLSNPAPPACDPRLLNKLLRDSHALHGRLSQCPEVNALSTPILLPAVDFSLGEWKAQTEQSKAQDILGAVTLLLEGVMAARGQLGPSCLSSLLGQLSGQVRLLLGALQGLLGTQVSPQLRNHRKYPPPQSP
;
A
#
# COMPACT_ATOMS: atom_id res chain seq x y z
N MET A 1 -47.41 -9.66 17.91
CA MET A 1 -46.12 -8.98 18.17
C MET A 1 -44.93 -9.91 17.94
N GLU A 2 -45.15 -11.18 17.61
CA GLU A 2 -44.12 -12.22 17.54
C GLU A 2 -43.45 -12.35 16.17
N LEU A 3 -44.13 -11.93 15.10
CA LEU A 3 -43.61 -12.01 13.72
C LEU A 3 -42.43 -11.06 13.48
N THR A 4 -42.48 -9.86 14.07
CA THR A 4 -41.42 -8.84 13.99
C THR A 4 -40.17 -9.25 14.75
N GLU A 5 -40.31 -9.91 15.90
CA GLU A 5 -39.21 -10.46 16.69
C GLU A 5 -38.52 -11.60 15.93
N LEU A 6 -39.30 -12.53 15.36
CA LEU A 6 -38.79 -13.59 14.50
C LEU A 6 -38.04 -13.03 13.28
N LEU A 7 -38.59 -11.99 12.65
CA LEU A 7 -37.94 -11.34 11.50
C LEU A 7 -36.61 -10.68 11.89
N LEU A 8 -36.54 -10.03 13.06
CA LEU A 8 -35.31 -9.44 13.59
C LEU A 8 -34.24 -10.51 13.83
N VAL A 9 -34.60 -11.62 14.46
CA VAL A 9 -33.69 -12.74 14.74
C VAL A 9 -33.17 -13.34 13.43
N VAL A 10 -34.04 -13.53 12.44
CA VAL A 10 -33.66 -14.03 11.11
C VAL A 10 -32.70 -13.06 10.41
N LEU A 11 -32.97 -11.75 10.45
CA LEU A 11 -32.07 -10.74 9.90
C LEU A 11 -30.70 -10.75 10.60
N LEU A 12 -30.68 -10.91 11.92
CA LEU A 12 -29.45 -10.95 12.72
C LEU A 12 -28.61 -12.21 12.44
N LEU A 13 -29.28 -13.35 12.24
CA LEU A 13 -28.62 -14.60 11.85
C LEU A 13 -28.08 -14.55 10.42
N LEU A 14 -28.81 -13.90 9.50
CA LEU A 14 -28.36 -13.66 8.13
C LEU A 14 -27.12 -12.75 8.10
N THR A 15 -27.14 -11.63 8.81
CA THR A 15 -25.97 -10.73 8.90
C THR A 15 -24.78 -11.42 9.56
N ALA A 16 -24.99 -12.22 10.61
CA ALA A 16 -23.93 -13.02 11.23
C ALA A 16 -23.34 -14.09 10.30
N ARG A 17 -24.16 -14.72 9.45
CA ARG A 17 -23.67 -15.67 8.42
C ARG A 17 -22.86 -14.96 7.34
N LEU A 18 -23.32 -13.77 6.92
CA LEU A 18 -22.64 -12.92 5.94
C LEU A 18 -21.29 -12.42 6.44
N THR A 19 -21.17 -12.04 7.72
CA THR A 19 -19.89 -11.63 8.31
C THR A 19 -18.92 -12.79 8.51
N LEU A 20 -19.42 -13.99 8.84
CA LEU A 20 -18.58 -15.18 9.04
C LEU A 20 -18.12 -15.83 7.72
N SER A 21 -18.89 -15.65 6.64
CA SER A 21 -18.55 -16.17 5.32
C SER A 21 -17.63 -15.25 4.54
N ASN A 22 -17.30 -14.07 5.07
CA ASN A 22 -16.38 -13.17 4.42
C ASN A 22 -14.97 -13.76 4.55
N PRO A 23 -14.30 -14.15 3.44
CA PRO A 23 -12.90 -14.55 3.52
C PRO A 23 -12.12 -13.41 4.18
N ALA A 24 -11.27 -13.76 5.15
CA ALA A 24 -10.40 -12.78 5.77
C ALA A 24 -9.71 -11.96 4.66
N PRO A 25 -9.59 -10.62 4.80
CA PRO A 25 -8.94 -9.81 3.79
C PRO A 25 -7.59 -10.42 3.41
N PRO A 26 -7.18 -10.38 2.14
CA PRO A 26 -5.92 -10.99 1.70
C PRO A 26 -4.69 -10.47 2.46
N ALA A 27 -4.77 -9.28 3.05
CA ALA A 27 -3.76 -8.72 3.95
C ALA A 27 -3.53 -9.53 5.23
N CYS A 28 -4.52 -10.31 5.68
CA CYS A 28 -4.44 -11.13 6.88
C CYS A 28 -3.73 -12.47 6.66
N ASP A 29 -3.42 -12.85 5.41
CA ASP A 29 -2.62 -14.06 5.12
C ASP A 29 -1.12 -13.71 5.19
N PRO A 30 -0.36 -14.20 6.20
CA PRO A 30 1.06 -13.91 6.31
C PRO A 30 1.87 -14.47 5.13
N ARG A 31 1.33 -15.44 4.37
CA ARG A 31 1.98 -15.97 3.17
C ARG A 31 2.06 -14.93 2.07
N LEU A 32 1.10 -14.01 1.99
CA LEU A 32 1.09 -12.93 1.01
C LEU A 32 2.29 -11.99 1.22
N LEU A 33 2.49 -11.52 2.45
CA LEU A 33 3.61 -10.63 2.79
C LEU A 33 4.96 -11.31 2.54
N ASN A 34 5.11 -12.56 3.00
CA ASN A 34 6.34 -13.33 2.77
C ASN A 34 6.64 -13.55 1.29
N LYS A 35 5.60 -13.79 0.48
CA LYS A 35 5.74 -13.89 -0.98
C LYS A 35 6.18 -12.55 -1.58
N LEU A 36 5.54 -11.45 -1.21
CA LEU A 36 5.90 -10.11 -1.70
C LEU A 36 7.36 -9.74 -1.36
N LEU A 37 7.82 -10.04 -0.14
CA LEU A 37 9.21 -9.84 0.26
C LEU A 37 10.17 -10.70 -0.57
N ARG A 38 9.85 -11.98 -0.76
CA ARG A 38 10.67 -12.88 -1.58
C ARG A 38 10.74 -12.41 -3.03
N ASP A 39 9.60 -12.04 -3.61
CA ASP A 39 9.51 -11.63 -5.01
C ASP A 39 10.20 -10.27 -5.23
N SER A 40 10.18 -9.36 -4.25
CA SER A 40 10.91 -8.08 -4.34
C SER A 40 12.42 -8.28 -4.29
N HIS A 41 12.92 -9.16 -3.41
CA HIS A 41 14.34 -9.54 -3.38
C HIS A 41 14.77 -10.23 -4.69
N ALA A 42 13.93 -11.10 -5.24
CA ALA A 42 14.22 -11.75 -6.53
C ALA A 42 14.28 -10.74 -7.69
N LEU A 43 13.39 -9.74 -7.72
CA LEU A 43 13.46 -8.64 -8.69
C LEU A 43 14.73 -7.80 -8.53
N HIS A 44 15.10 -7.47 -7.29
CA HIS A 44 16.33 -6.74 -7.00
C HIS A 44 17.57 -7.53 -7.43
N GLY A 45 17.61 -8.85 -7.18
CA GLY A 45 18.70 -9.71 -7.65
C GLY A 45 18.83 -9.72 -9.18
N ARG A 46 17.70 -9.71 -9.91
CA ARG A 46 17.69 -9.65 -11.38
C ARG A 46 18.16 -8.30 -11.95
N LEU A 47 18.16 -7.23 -11.15
CA LEU A 47 18.71 -5.94 -11.58
C LEU A 47 20.19 -6.04 -11.93
N SER A 48 20.95 -6.86 -11.19
CA SER A 48 22.38 -7.10 -11.46
C SER A 48 22.66 -7.79 -12.81
N GLN A 49 21.63 -8.42 -13.39
CA GLN A 49 21.71 -9.12 -14.67
C GLN A 49 21.34 -8.21 -15.85
N CYS A 50 20.82 -7.01 -15.57
CA CYS A 50 20.57 -6.03 -16.62
C CYS A 50 21.90 -5.47 -17.14
N PRO A 51 21.99 -5.12 -18.44
CA PRO A 51 23.08 -4.31 -18.95
C PRO A 51 23.11 -2.95 -18.23
N GLU A 52 24.24 -2.24 -18.37
CA GLU A 52 24.57 -1.00 -17.65
C GLU A 52 23.35 -0.16 -17.23
N VAL A 53 23.15 -0.07 -15.91
CA VAL A 53 22.01 0.62 -15.30
C VAL A 53 22.41 2.07 -15.09
N ASN A 54 21.93 2.94 -15.98
CA ASN A 54 22.17 4.38 -15.88
C ASN A 54 21.33 5.02 -14.77
N ALA A 55 21.85 6.11 -14.19
CA ALA A 55 21.09 6.95 -13.30
C ALA A 55 19.85 7.54 -14.00
N LEU A 56 18.78 7.71 -13.24
CA LEU A 56 17.56 8.36 -13.72
C LEU A 56 17.83 9.85 -13.97
N SER A 57 17.18 10.40 -15.00
CA SER A 57 17.35 11.80 -15.41
C SER A 57 16.83 12.78 -14.35
N THR A 58 15.75 12.43 -13.65
CA THR A 58 15.22 13.21 -12.54
C THR A 58 15.12 12.36 -11.27
N PRO A 59 15.47 12.94 -10.11
CA PRO A 59 15.35 12.25 -8.84
C PRO A 59 13.89 11.96 -8.52
N ILE A 60 13.66 10.85 -7.81
CA ILE A 60 12.33 10.33 -7.54
C ILE A 60 12.06 10.35 -6.06
N LEU A 61 10.90 10.87 -5.69
CA LEU A 61 10.42 10.82 -4.32
C LEU A 61 10.00 9.39 -3.99
N LEU A 62 10.61 8.83 -2.96
CA LEU A 62 10.29 7.53 -2.39
C LEU A 62 9.97 7.69 -0.90
N PRO A 63 9.25 6.73 -0.30
CA PRO A 63 9.06 6.71 1.15
C PRO A 63 10.39 6.76 1.87
N ALA A 64 10.45 7.58 2.91
CA ALA A 64 11.65 7.73 3.70
C ALA A 64 11.92 6.43 4.49
N VAL A 65 13.21 6.11 4.65
CA VAL A 65 13.67 4.88 5.32
C VAL A 65 14.01 5.11 6.79
N ASP A 66 13.88 6.34 7.27
CA ASP A 66 14.00 6.68 8.68
C ASP A 66 12.81 6.12 9.46
N PHE A 67 13.12 5.40 10.53
CA PHE A 67 12.12 4.71 11.31
C PHE A 67 12.49 4.73 12.79
N SER A 68 11.71 5.47 13.59
CA SER A 68 11.79 5.42 15.05
C SER A 68 10.83 4.35 15.56
N LEU A 69 11.36 3.19 15.97
CA LEU A 69 10.55 2.09 16.50
C LEU A 69 9.77 2.52 17.76
N GLY A 70 10.34 3.43 18.56
CA GLY A 70 9.68 3.95 19.76
C GLY A 70 8.44 4.77 19.43
N GLU A 71 8.57 5.74 18.52
CA GLU A 71 7.45 6.58 18.06
C GLU A 71 6.39 5.76 17.33
N TRP A 72 6.83 4.84 16.47
CA TRP A 72 5.93 3.96 15.73
C TRP A 72 5.08 3.10 16.66
N LYS A 73 5.67 2.51 17.72
CA LYS A 73 4.92 1.69 18.68
C LYS A 73 3.88 2.47 19.45
N ALA A 74 4.12 3.75 19.72
CA ALA A 74 3.20 4.62 20.44
C ALA A 74 1.97 5.04 19.60
N GLN A 75 2.02 4.89 18.27
CA GLN A 75 0.89 5.18 17.40
C GLN A 75 -0.25 4.16 17.53
N THR A 76 -1.46 4.60 17.20
CA THR A 76 -2.62 3.71 17.06
C THR A 76 -2.50 2.83 15.81
N GLU A 77 -3.12 1.65 15.83
CA GLU A 77 -3.12 0.74 14.68
C GLU A 77 -3.70 1.39 13.41
N GLN A 78 -4.71 2.26 13.56
CA GLN A 78 -5.28 3.01 12.44
C GLN A 78 -4.26 3.98 11.82
N SER A 79 -3.50 4.70 12.65
CA SER A 79 -2.44 5.61 12.17
C SER A 79 -1.35 4.84 11.46
N LYS A 80 -0.90 3.71 12.02
CA LYS A 80 0.11 2.83 11.40
C LYS A 80 -0.35 2.35 10.03
N ALA A 81 -1.61 1.90 9.94
CA ALA A 81 -2.15 1.40 8.69
C ALA A 81 -2.27 2.51 7.62
N GLN A 82 -2.67 3.72 8.01
CA GLN A 82 -2.70 4.89 7.13
C GLN A 82 -1.31 5.32 6.68
N ASP A 83 -0.32 5.32 7.58
CA ASP A 83 1.07 5.64 7.28
C ASP A 83 1.66 4.63 6.27
N ILE A 84 1.44 3.33 6.49
CA ILE A 84 1.84 2.28 5.54
C ILE A 84 1.13 2.45 4.19
N LEU A 85 -0.18 2.70 4.19
CA LEU A 85 -0.93 2.91 2.95
C LEU A 85 -0.41 4.11 2.16
N GLY A 86 -0.12 5.22 2.85
CA GLY A 86 0.48 6.42 2.26
C GLY A 86 1.86 6.14 1.67
N ALA A 87 2.72 5.42 2.40
CA ALA A 87 4.04 5.02 1.93
C ALA A 87 3.95 4.11 0.69
N VAL A 88 3.06 3.10 0.69
CA VAL A 88 2.88 2.20 -0.47
C VAL A 88 2.33 2.95 -1.69
N THR A 89 1.45 3.93 -1.47
CA THR A 89 0.93 4.79 -2.55
C THR A 89 2.06 5.63 -3.15
N LEU A 90 2.86 6.29 -2.31
CA LEU A 90 4.01 7.08 -2.73
C LEU A 90 5.05 6.22 -3.47
N LEU A 91 5.28 4.98 -3.01
CA LEU A 91 6.15 4.03 -3.69
C LEU A 91 5.64 3.69 -5.09
N LEU A 92 4.34 3.45 -5.26
CA LEU A 92 3.75 3.17 -6.57
C LEU A 92 3.94 4.36 -7.52
N GLU A 93 3.68 5.57 -7.05
CA GLU A 93 3.89 6.80 -7.82
C GLU A 93 5.36 6.95 -8.24
N GLY A 94 6.29 6.74 -7.30
CA GLY A 94 7.73 6.80 -7.58
C GLY A 94 8.19 5.76 -8.60
N VAL A 95 7.73 4.51 -8.49
CA VAL A 95 8.07 3.44 -9.45
C VAL A 95 7.53 3.75 -10.85
N MET A 96 6.31 4.29 -10.94
CA MET A 96 5.71 4.69 -12.21
C MET A 96 6.42 5.89 -12.82
N ALA A 97 6.82 6.87 -12.00
CA ALA A 97 7.63 8.01 -12.42
C ALA A 97 9.00 7.56 -12.94
N ALA A 98 9.65 6.60 -12.27
CA ALA A 98 10.92 6.02 -12.70
C ALA A 98 10.81 5.38 -14.06
N ARG A 99 9.79 4.53 -14.21
CA ARG A 99 9.53 3.84 -15.46
C ARG A 99 9.22 4.81 -16.60
N GLY A 100 8.53 5.91 -16.33
CA GLY A 100 8.20 6.94 -17.32
C GLY A 100 9.43 7.67 -17.89
N GLN A 101 10.55 7.70 -17.17
CA GLN A 101 11.82 8.26 -17.65
C GLN A 101 12.60 7.29 -18.54
N LEU A 102 12.20 6.02 -18.59
CA LEU A 102 12.95 4.95 -19.24
C LEU A 102 12.23 4.48 -20.50
N GLY A 103 13.00 4.29 -21.58
CA GLY A 103 12.53 3.56 -22.76
C GLY A 103 12.29 2.07 -22.48
N PRO A 104 11.93 1.27 -23.51
CA PRO A 104 11.79 -0.17 -23.39
C PRO A 104 13.15 -0.82 -23.10
N SER A 105 13.44 -1.06 -21.82
CA SER A 105 14.71 -1.58 -21.31
C SER A 105 14.50 -2.68 -20.26
N CYS A 106 15.57 -3.40 -19.93
CA CYS A 106 15.57 -4.39 -18.84
C CYS A 106 15.07 -3.78 -17.52
N LEU A 107 15.57 -2.59 -17.17
CA LEU A 107 15.14 -1.85 -15.97
C LEU A 107 13.65 -1.46 -16.03
N SER A 108 13.16 -0.98 -17.17
CA SER A 108 11.74 -0.62 -17.34
C SER A 108 10.81 -1.84 -17.17
N SER A 109 11.25 -3.02 -17.62
CA SER A 109 10.54 -4.29 -17.42
C SER A 109 10.50 -4.69 -15.93
N LEU A 110 11.63 -4.62 -15.22
CA LEU A 110 11.71 -4.91 -13.79
C LEU A 110 10.85 -3.94 -12.97
N LEU A 111 10.88 -2.63 -13.27
CA LEU A 111 10.02 -1.64 -12.64
C LEU A 111 8.54 -1.89 -12.94
N GLY A 112 8.22 -2.40 -14.14
CA GLY A 112 6.89 -2.89 -14.47
C GLY A 112 6.43 -4.01 -13.53
N GLN A 113 7.29 -5.01 -13.29
CA GLN A 113 7.01 -6.11 -12.37
C GLN A 113 6.87 -5.63 -10.92
N LEU A 114 7.76 -4.73 -10.48
CA LEU A 114 7.69 -4.11 -9.15
C LEU A 114 6.38 -3.35 -8.98
N SER A 115 5.96 -2.55 -9.97
CA SER A 115 4.68 -1.83 -9.92
C SER A 115 3.48 -2.77 -9.79
N GLY A 116 3.56 -3.98 -10.33
CA GLY A 116 2.55 -5.02 -10.15
C GLY A 116 2.49 -5.51 -8.71
N GLN A 117 3.63 -5.80 -8.09
CA GLN A 117 3.72 -6.22 -6.68
C GLN A 117 3.23 -5.13 -5.72
N VAL A 118 3.59 -3.87 -5.96
CA VAL A 118 3.15 -2.74 -5.14
C VAL A 118 1.63 -2.54 -5.24
N ARG A 119 1.03 -2.71 -6.44
CA ARG A 119 -0.44 -2.67 -6.60
C ARG A 119 -1.15 -3.79 -5.84
N LEU A 120 -0.59 -4.99 -5.79
CA LEU A 120 -1.14 -6.09 -5.00
C LEU A 120 -1.15 -5.75 -3.51
N LEU A 121 -0.04 -5.20 -2.99
CA LEU A 121 0.04 -4.75 -1.60
C LEU A 121 -0.95 -3.61 -1.31
N LEU A 122 -1.05 -2.64 -2.21
CA LEU A 122 -1.98 -1.52 -2.10
C LEU A 122 -3.43 -2.01 -2.00
N GLY A 123 -3.84 -2.93 -2.88
CA GLY A 123 -5.17 -3.51 -2.86
C GLY A 123 -5.45 -4.29 -1.58
N ALA A 124 -4.47 -5.04 -1.06
CA ALA A 124 -4.60 -5.75 0.21
C ALA A 124 -4.81 -4.78 1.39
N LEU A 125 -4.04 -3.70 1.46
CA LEU A 125 -4.15 -2.67 2.51
C LEU A 125 -5.45 -1.86 2.43
N GLN A 126 -5.86 -1.48 1.22
CA GLN A 126 -7.14 -0.79 1.00
C GLN A 126 -8.33 -1.65 1.40
N GLY A 127 -8.29 -2.95 1.07
CA GLY A 127 -9.31 -3.91 1.48
C GLY A 127 -9.36 -4.12 2.99
N LEU A 128 -8.22 -4.03 3.68
CA LEU A 128 -8.14 -4.09 5.14
C LEU A 128 -8.71 -2.84 5.82
N LEU A 129 -8.42 -1.66 5.28
CA LEU A 129 -8.82 -0.38 5.85
C LEU A 129 -10.24 0.05 5.48
N GLY A 130 -10.89 -0.63 4.53
CA GLY A 130 -12.17 -0.21 3.96
C GLY A 130 -12.09 1.09 3.16
N THR A 131 -10.87 1.59 2.90
CA THR A 131 -10.62 2.84 2.19
C THR A 131 -10.36 2.55 0.72
N GLN A 132 -11.40 2.62 -0.10
CA GLN A 132 -11.23 2.88 -1.53
C GLN A 132 -10.70 4.32 -1.63
N VAL A 133 -9.43 4.52 -1.96
CA VAL A 133 -8.83 5.86 -2.03
C VAL A 133 -9.54 6.65 -3.14
N SER A 134 -10.35 7.64 -2.76
CA SER A 134 -10.82 8.69 -3.66
C SER A 134 -9.65 9.65 -3.94
N PRO A 135 -9.42 10.12 -5.19
CA PRO A 135 -8.22 10.90 -5.57
C PRO A 135 -8.08 12.31 -4.98
N GLN A 136 -8.79 12.67 -3.91
CA GLN A 136 -9.05 14.06 -3.50
C GLN A 136 -8.48 14.47 -2.12
N LEU A 137 -7.32 13.95 -1.71
CA LEU A 137 -6.57 14.54 -0.58
C LEU A 137 -5.24 15.14 -1.02
N ARG A 138 -5.28 15.98 -2.06
CA ARG A 138 -4.13 16.76 -2.54
C ARG A 138 -3.94 18.10 -1.83
N ASN A 139 -4.90 18.59 -1.06
CA ASN A 139 -4.79 19.92 -0.45
C ASN A 139 -5.18 19.87 1.03
N HIS A 140 -4.18 19.79 1.92
CA HIS A 140 -4.11 20.50 3.22
C HIS A 140 -2.86 20.06 4.01
N ARG A 141 -1.66 20.42 3.52
CA ARG A 141 -0.53 20.78 4.39
C ARG A 141 0.03 22.10 3.91
N LYS A 142 -0.56 23.18 4.43
CA LYS A 142 -0.04 24.53 4.33
C LYS A 142 1.11 24.62 5.34
N TYR A 143 2.34 24.79 4.83
CA TYR A 143 3.50 25.13 5.65
C TYR A 143 3.21 26.39 6.50
N PRO A 144 3.60 26.44 7.78
CA PRO A 144 3.72 27.71 8.48
C PRO A 144 4.97 28.47 7.99
N PRO A 145 4.93 29.82 7.91
CA PRO A 145 6.09 30.61 7.48
C PRO A 145 7.18 30.64 8.57
N PRO A 146 8.46 30.84 8.19
CA PRO A 146 9.55 30.94 9.15
C PRO A 146 9.47 32.25 9.92
N GLN A 147 9.51 32.17 11.25
CA GLN A 147 9.84 33.32 12.10
C GLN A 147 11.36 33.50 12.05
N SER A 148 11.78 34.68 11.61
CA SER A 148 13.17 35.14 11.70
C SER A 148 13.27 36.21 12.80
N PRO A 149 14.44 36.36 13.44
CA PRO A 149 14.61 36.96 14.75
C PRO A 149 14.33 38.47 14.82
#